data_AF-A0A150RCE8-F1
#
_entry.id   AF-A0A150RCE8-F1
#
_cell.length_a   1.000
_cell.length_b   1.000
_cell.length_c   1.000
_cell.angle_alpha   90.00
_cell.angle_beta   90.00
_cell.angle_gamma   90.00
#
_symmetry.space_group_name_H-M   'P 1'
#
loop_
_entity.id
_entity.type
_entity.pdbx_description
1 polymer ?
#
loop_
_entity_poly.entity_id
_entity_poly.type
_entity_poly.pdbx_seq_one_letter_code
_entity_poly.pdbx_strand_id
1 'polypeptide(L)'
;MLIWFSMLEAGASKKCDVLFVTGEEKPDWWHRSDNEELFPRIELVDEYRRASSGKTFAMCKLSTLLRLFKVEESAIADTQRSELQQEEELRAREVETQTIAQAQKGLRSAALALKMNAENVARTLGAQSGGMRAGVLSGNVFSKDVFGGRHDDEVIEEYDPALDCPRCRQRYGTGSRCMHCGLVDHD
;
A
#
# COMPACT_ATOMS: atom_id res chain seq x y z
N MET A 1 8.15 -3.83 -9.49
CA MET A 1 8.81 -4.74 -10.45
C MET A 1 9.90 -3.97 -11.18
N LEU A 2 11.10 -3.81 -10.60
CA LEU A 2 12.26 -3.17 -11.26
C LEU A 2 13.42 -4.15 -11.39
N ILE A 3 13.73 -4.87 -10.30
CA ILE A 3 14.78 -5.89 -10.24
C ILE A 3 14.61 -6.96 -11.34
N TRP A 4 13.36 -7.41 -11.58
CA TRP A 4 13.08 -8.39 -12.63
C TRP A 4 13.47 -7.89 -14.03
N PHE A 5 13.07 -6.68 -14.39
CA PHE A 5 13.42 -6.09 -15.69
C PHE A 5 14.93 -5.92 -15.85
N SER A 6 15.65 -5.54 -14.79
CA SER A 6 17.11 -5.46 -14.82
C SER A 6 17.77 -6.82 -15.09
N MET A 7 17.21 -7.91 -14.57
CA MET A 7 17.71 -9.26 -14.87
C MET A 7 17.41 -9.66 -16.32
N LEU A 8 16.21 -9.36 -16.85
CA LEU A 8 15.88 -9.61 -18.25
C LEU A 8 16.80 -8.83 -19.20
N GLU A 9 17.07 -7.55 -18.90
CA GLU A 9 18.00 -6.72 -19.67
C GLU A 9 19.43 -7.27 -19.61
N ALA A 10 19.89 -7.71 -18.43
CA ALA A 10 21.18 -8.35 -18.28
C ALA A 10 21.25 -9.66 -19.08
N GLY A 11 20.19 -10.48 -19.06
CA GLY A 11 20.11 -11.72 -19.82
C GLY A 11 20.11 -11.49 -21.34
N ALA A 12 19.36 -10.48 -21.81
CA ALA A 12 19.30 -10.12 -23.22
C ALA A 12 20.63 -9.55 -23.74
N SER A 13 21.29 -8.70 -22.95
CA SER A 13 22.55 -8.07 -23.33
C SER A 13 23.75 -9.01 -23.23
N LYS A 14 23.88 -9.74 -22.11
CA LYS A 14 25.05 -10.58 -21.81
C LYS A 14 24.91 -12.02 -22.30
N LYS A 15 23.68 -12.48 -22.59
CA LYS A 15 23.39 -13.86 -23.04
C LYS A 15 24.02 -14.91 -22.13
N CYS A 16 23.89 -14.72 -20.82
CA CYS A 16 24.44 -15.61 -19.80
C CYS A 16 23.35 -16.24 -18.93
N ASP A 17 23.68 -17.35 -18.30
CA ASP A 17 22.88 -17.90 -17.21
C ASP A 17 22.95 -16.94 -16.01
N VAL A 18 21.86 -16.86 -15.25
CA VAL A 18 21.76 -15.99 -14.06
C VAL A 18 21.40 -16.82 -12.85
N LEU A 19 22.19 -16.64 -11.79
CA LEU A 19 21.88 -17.09 -10.45
C LEU A 19 21.55 -15.85 -9.61
N PHE A 20 20.28 -15.71 -9.24
CA PHE A 20 19.83 -14.62 -8.39
C PHE A 20 19.92 -15.01 -6.92
N VAL A 21 20.83 -14.36 -6.21
CA VAL A 21 21.10 -14.62 -4.79
C VAL A 21 20.23 -13.69 -3.97
N THR A 22 19.27 -14.26 -3.24
CA THR A 22 18.26 -13.48 -2.52
C THR A 22 17.71 -14.22 -1.31
N GLY A 23 17.25 -13.46 -0.32
CA GLY A 23 16.40 -13.93 0.78
C GLY A 23 14.91 -13.63 0.54
N GLU A 24 14.51 -13.31 -0.69
CA GLU A 24 13.10 -13.04 -1.04
C GLU A 24 12.27 -14.32 -0.98
N GLU A 25 11.17 -14.26 -0.25
CA GLU A 25 10.27 -15.38 0.03
C GLU A 25 8.89 -15.23 -0.65
N LYS A 26 8.76 -14.25 -1.56
CA LYS A 26 7.47 -13.87 -2.13
C LYS A 26 6.86 -14.99 -2.99
N PRO A 27 5.54 -15.22 -2.90
CA PRO A 27 4.86 -16.27 -3.66
C PRO A 27 4.85 -16.01 -5.17
N ASP A 28 5.11 -14.77 -5.60
CA ASP A 28 5.25 -14.42 -7.02
C ASP A 28 6.59 -14.86 -7.62
N TRP A 29 7.57 -15.23 -6.78
CA TRP A 29 8.90 -15.65 -7.22
C TRP A 29 9.12 -17.15 -7.08
N TRP A 30 8.51 -17.76 -6.07
CA TRP A 30 8.68 -19.16 -5.74
C TRP A 30 7.41 -19.99 -5.92
N HIS A 31 7.57 -21.21 -6.41
CA HIS A 31 6.60 -22.26 -6.13
C HIS A 31 6.88 -22.83 -4.75
N ARG A 32 5.87 -22.74 -3.88
CA ARG A 32 5.91 -23.27 -2.51
C ARG A 32 5.09 -24.56 -2.45
N SER A 33 5.68 -25.61 -1.87
CA SER A 33 4.98 -26.83 -1.46
C SER A 33 5.38 -27.11 -0.02
N ASP A 34 4.43 -27.41 0.86
CA ASP A 34 4.67 -27.66 2.30
C ASP A 34 5.60 -26.63 2.98
N ASN A 35 5.42 -25.35 2.62
CA ASN A 35 6.22 -24.23 3.13
C ASN A 35 7.71 -24.22 2.73
N GLU A 36 8.13 -25.12 1.85
CA GLU A 36 9.48 -25.13 1.28
C GLU A 36 9.50 -24.52 -0.13
N GLU A 37 10.55 -23.73 -0.37
CA GLU A 37 10.85 -23.12 -1.67
C GLU A 37 11.57 -24.13 -2.54
N LEU A 38 10.85 -24.75 -3.47
CA LEU A 38 11.40 -25.83 -4.27
C LEU A 38 12.07 -25.32 -5.54
N PHE A 39 11.40 -24.44 -6.26
CA PHE A 39 11.86 -23.92 -7.55
C PHE A 39 11.31 -22.53 -7.83
N PRO A 40 12.04 -21.69 -8.59
CA PRO A 40 11.49 -20.46 -9.12
C PRO A 40 10.23 -20.75 -9.93
N ARG A 41 9.31 -19.79 -9.92
CA ARG A 41 8.10 -19.87 -10.73
C ARG A 41 8.42 -20.12 -12.20
N ILE A 42 7.71 -21.06 -12.81
CA ILE A 42 7.98 -21.48 -14.19
C ILE A 42 7.82 -20.32 -15.18
N GLU A 43 6.92 -19.37 -14.88
CA GLU A 43 6.69 -18.21 -15.72
C GLU A 43 7.94 -17.31 -15.79
N LEU A 44 8.67 -17.16 -14.67
CA LEU A 44 9.91 -16.38 -14.60
C LEU A 44 11.03 -17.07 -15.37
N VAL A 45 11.18 -18.38 -15.19
CA VAL A 45 12.20 -19.17 -15.90
C VAL A 45 11.98 -19.08 -17.41
N ASP A 46 10.74 -19.23 -17.86
CA ASP A 46 10.38 -19.19 -19.28
C ASP A 46 10.53 -17.78 -19.87
N GLU A 47 10.13 -16.74 -19.15
CA GLU A 47 10.34 -15.35 -19.56
C GLU A 47 11.83 -15.00 -19.69
N TYR A 48 12.65 -15.35 -18.69
CA TYR A 48 14.09 -15.14 -18.77
C TYR A 48 14.71 -15.92 -19.93
N ARG A 49 14.29 -17.17 -20.13
CA ARG A 49 14.78 -18.01 -21.23
C ARG A 49 14.48 -17.39 -22.59
N ARG A 50 13.29 -16.83 -22.80
CA ARG A 50 12.93 -16.09 -24.02
C ARG A 50 13.81 -14.85 -24.21
N ALA A 51 13.98 -14.05 -23.16
CA ALA A 51 14.76 -12.81 -23.23
C ALA A 51 16.27 -13.06 -23.49
N SER A 52 16.82 -14.14 -22.93
CA SER A 52 18.25 -14.44 -22.95
C SER A 52 18.71 -15.35 -24.09
N SER A 53 17.84 -15.66 -25.05
CA SER A 53 18.12 -16.62 -26.14
C SER A 53 18.44 -18.04 -25.63
N GLY A 54 17.68 -18.51 -24.64
CA GLY A 54 17.74 -19.89 -24.16
C GLY A 54 18.56 -20.13 -22.89
N LYS A 55 18.96 -19.08 -22.16
CA LYS A 55 19.74 -19.22 -20.93
C LYS A 55 18.87 -19.51 -19.73
N THR A 56 19.52 -19.98 -18.67
CA THR A 56 18.88 -20.49 -17.46
C THR A 56 18.82 -19.41 -16.39
N PHE A 57 17.71 -19.40 -15.65
CA PHE A 57 17.51 -18.60 -14.45
C PHE A 57 17.36 -19.53 -13.24
N ALA A 58 18.14 -19.28 -12.20
CA ALA A 58 18.07 -19.99 -10.93
C ALA A 58 18.10 -18.99 -9.78
N MET A 59 17.60 -19.40 -8.62
CA MET A 59 17.60 -18.60 -7.39
C MET A 59 18.18 -19.41 -6.24
N CYS A 60 18.89 -18.76 -5.33
CA CYS A 60 19.36 -19.39 -4.10
C CYS A 60 19.59 -18.38 -2.97
N LYS A 61 19.69 -18.88 -1.74
CA LYS A 61 20.14 -18.09 -0.57
C LYS A 61 21.66 -17.89 -0.61
N LEU A 62 22.16 -16.88 0.10
CA LEU A 62 23.59 -16.58 0.13
C LEU A 62 24.38 -17.74 0.74
N SER A 63 23.87 -18.37 1.81
CA SER A 63 24.47 -19.56 2.39
C SER A 63 24.66 -20.71 1.40
N THR A 64 23.68 -20.93 0.51
CA THR A 64 23.78 -21.94 -0.57
C THR A 64 24.88 -21.58 -1.56
N LEU A 65 24.98 -20.30 -1.94
CA LEU A 65 26.06 -19.82 -2.81
C LEU A 65 27.43 -20.10 -2.18
N LEU A 66 27.63 -19.70 -0.92
CA LEU A 66 28.90 -19.89 -0.21
C LEU A 66 29.29 -21.37 -0.15
N ARG A 67 28.31 -22.27 0.03
CA ARG A 67 28.51 -23.71 -0.01
C ARG A 67 28.97 -24.20 -1.40
N LEU A 68 28.40 -23.67 -2.48
CA LEU A 68 28.83 -23.99 -3.85
C LEU A 68 30.28 -23.54 -4.11
N PHE A 69 30.69 -22.41 -3.52
CA PHE A 69 32.06 -21.90 -3.60
C PHE A 69 33.04 -22.56 -2.61
N LYS A 70 32.58 -23.55 -1.83
CA LYS A 70 33.40 -24.30 -0.85
C LYS A 70 34.08 -23.39 0.18
N VAL A 71 33.35 -22.38 0.63
CA VAL A 71 33.77 -21.53 1.76
C VAL A 71 33.77 -22.37 3.03
N GLU A 72 34.54 -21.95 4.03
CA GLU A 72 34.65 -22.61 5.32
C GLU A 72 33.29 -22.66 6.05
N GLU A 73 33.01 -23.77 6.74
CA GLU A 73 31.67 -24.07 7.27
C GLU A 73 31.25 -23.11 8.39
N SER A 74 32.18 -22.59 9.20
CA SER A 74 31.84 -21.58 10.22
C SER A 74 31.30 -20.30 9.59
N ALA A 75 31.89 -19.82 8.49
CA ALA A 75 31.37 -18.67 7.76
C ALA A 75 30.00 -18.94 7.12
N ILE A 76 29.77 -20.16 6.62
CA ILE A 76 28.46 -20.57 6.10
C ILE A 76 27.42 -20.60 7.24
N ALA A 77 27.77 -21.18 8.38
CA ALA A 77 26.88 -21.28 9.55
C ALA A 77 26.50 -19.90 10.11
N ASP A 78 27.45 -18.97 10.18
CA ASP A 78 27.17 -17.60 10.61
C ASP A 78 26.25 -16.85 9.63
N THR A 79 26.43 -17.10 8.33
CA THR A 79 25.54 -16.54 7.29
C THR A 79 24.13 -17.12 7.43
N GLN A 80 23.99 -18.44 7.58
CA GLN A 80 22.69 -19.10 7.79
C GLN A 80 21.98 -18.60 9.04
N ARG A 81 22.71 -18.41 10.15
CA ARG A 81 22.14 -17.84 11.36
C ARG A 81 21.59 -16.43 11.12
N SER A 82 22.31 -15.62 10.36
CA SER A 82 21.90 -14.25 10.04
C SER A 82 20.67 -14.23 9.13
N GLU A 83 20.61 -15.12 8.13
CA GLU A 83 19.45 -15.30 7.25
C GLU A 83 18.19 -15.66 8.05
N LEU A 84 18.28 -16.67 8.93
CA LEU A 84 17.16 -17.09 9.79
C LEU A 84 16.68 -15.99 10.73
N GLN A 85 17.60 -15.25 11.35
CA GLN A 85 17.26 -14.12 12.22
C GLN A 85 16.50 -13.03 11.48
N GLN A 86 16.90 -12.71 10.24
CA GLN A 86 16.19 -11.74 9.41
C GLN A 86 14.80 -12.24 9.03
N GLU A 87 14.66 -13.53 8.68
CA GLU A 87 13.35 -14.12 8.37
C GLU A 87 12.39 -14.07 9.57
N GLU A 88 12.88 -14.44 10.75
CA GLU A 88 12.09 -14.37 11.99
C GLU A 88 11.67 -12.93 12.32
N GLU A 89 12.59 -11.97 12.19
CA GLU A 89 12.31 -10.56 12.45
C GLU A 89 11.27 -9.99 11.47
N LEU A 90 11.39 -10.31 10.18
CA LEU A 90 10.42 -9.90 9.17
C LEU A 90 9.04 -10.49 9.45
N ARG A 91 8.97 -11.79 9.77
CA ARG A 91 7.72 -12.47 10.14
C ARG A 91 7.08 -11.86 11.38
N ALA A 92 7.87 -11.54 12.41
CA ALA A 92 7.37 -10.89 13.62
C ALA A 92 6.75 -9.52 13.31
N ARG A 93 7.43 -8.70 12.49
CA ARG A 93 6.93 -7.39 12.05
C ARG A 93 5.65 -7.49 11.22
N GLU A 94 5.56 -8.51 10.36
CA GLU A 94 4.34 -8.76 9.56
C GLU A 94 3.14 -9.09 10.47
N VAL A 95 3.32 -9.96 11.46
CA VAL A 95 2.27 -10.32 12.42
C VAL A 95 1.82 -9.11 13.23
N GLU A 96 2.75 -8.28 13.70
CA GLU A 96 2.43 -7.05 14.43
C GLU A 96 1.60 -6.10 13.55
N THR A 97 2.04 -5.88 12.31
CA THR A 97 1.35 -5.01 11.34
C THR A 97 -0.06 -5.53 11.03
N GLN A 98 -0.22 -6.85 10.85
CA GLN A 98 -1.53 -7.46 10.61
C GLN A 98 -2.47 -7.29 11.81
N THR A 99 -1.94 -7.42 13.03
CA THR A 99 -2.72 -7.25 14.27
C THR A 99 -3.23 -5.82 14.40
N ILE A 100 -2.37 -4.82 14.16
CA ILE A 100 -2.76 -3.40 14.17
C ILE A 100 -3.82 -3.13 13.10
N ALA A 101 -3.63 -3.64 11.88
CA ALA A 101 -4.59 -3.48 10.80
C ALA A 101 -5.96 -4.11 11.11
N GLN A 102 -5.98 -5.28 11.77
CA GLN A 102 -7.23 -5.92 12.23
C GLN A 102 -7.93 -5.12 13.33
N ALA A 103 -7.19 -4.63 14.32
CA ALA A 103 -7.73 -3.77 15.37
C ALA A 103 -8.35 -2.47 14.81
N GLN A 104 -7.67 -1.82 13.86
CA GLN A 104 -8.20 -0.62 13.19
C GLN A 104 -9.48 -0.90 12.38
N LYS A 105 -9.57 -2.05 11.71
CA LYS A 105 -10.80 -2.47 11.01
C LYS A 105 -11.96 -2.66 11.99
N GLY A 106 -11.72 -3.30 13.13
CA GLY A 106 -12.71 -3.49 14.19
C GLY A 106 -13.19 -2.16 14.80
N LEU A 107 -12.28 -1.22 15.05
CA LEU A 107 -12.64 0.10 15.57
C LEU A 107 -13.50 0.89 14.58
N ARG A 108 -13.16 0.86 13.29
CA ARG A 108 -13.94 1.52 12.23
C ARG A 108 -15.35 0.94 12.10
N SER A 109 -15.51 -0.38 12.14
CA SER A 109 -16.83 -1.01 12.06
C SER A 109 -17.69 -0.71 13.29
N ALA A 110 -17.11 -0.71 14.49
CA ALA A 110 -17.81 -0.34 15.72
C ALA A 110 -18.25 1.14 15.71
N ALA A 111 -17.37 2.06 15.29
CA ALA A 111 -17.71 3.48 15.15
C ALA A 111 -18.83 3.71 14.13
N LEU A 112 -18.83 2.97 13.01
CA LEU A 112 -19.91 3.03 12.02
C LEU A 112 -21.24 2.53 12.61
N ALA A 113 -21.22 1.42 13.35
CA ALA A 113 -22.42 0.90 14.01
C ALA A 113 -22.99 1.87 15.05
N LEU A 114 -22.14 2.55 15.82
CA LEU A 114 -22.56 3.60 16.75
C LEU A 114 -23.19 4.81 16.03
N LYS A 115 -22.61 5.25 14.92
CA LYS A 115 -23.19 6.32 14.08
C LYS A 115 -24.58 5.93 13.57
N MET A 116 -24.72 4.72 13.01
CA MET A 116 -26.00 4.21 12.52
C MET A 116 -27.04 4.09 13.64
N ASN A 117 -26.65 3.63 14.83
CA ASN A 117 -27.55 3.55 15.98
C ASN A 117 -28.01 4.95 16.44
N ALA A 118 -27.12 5.93 16.49
CA ALA A 118 -27.47 7.31 16.84
C ALA A 118 -28.48 7.91 15.84
N GLU A 119 -28.26 7.70 14.53
CA GLU A 119 -29.20 8.13 13.49
C GLU A 119 -30.57 7.46 13.61
N ASN A 120 -30.59 6.16 13.92
CA ASN A 120 -31.84 5.42 14.10
C ASN A 120 -32.62 5.89 15.34
N VAL A 121 -31.94 6.19 16.45
CA VAL A 121 -32.56 6.77 17.66
C VAL A 121 -33.16 8.14 17.38
N ALA A 122 -32.47 9.00 16.62
CA ALA A 122 -33.00 10.29 16.22
C ALA A 122 -34.28 10.14 15.37
N ARG A 123 -34.33 9.16 14.46
CA ARG A 123 -35.51 8.87 13.64
C ARG A 123 -36.69 8.34 14.47
N THR A 124 -36.48 7.44 15.44
CA THR A 124 -37.57 6.89 16.27
C THR A 124 -38.13 7.91 17.24
N LEU A 125 -37.30 8.76 17.83
CA LEU A 125 -37.77 9.88 18.66
C LEU A 125 -38.55 10.92 17.84
N GLY A 126 -38.10 11.19 16.60
CA GLY A 126 -38.83 12.02 15.64
C GLY A 126 -40.17 11.41 15.17
N ALA A 127 -40.31 10.08 15.21
CA ALA A 127 -41.55 9.40 14.84
C ALA A 127 -42.58 9.28 16.00
N GLN A 128 -42.13 9.23 17.26
CA GLN A 128 -43.01 9.17 18.43
C GLN A 128 -43.54 10.54 18.87
N SER A 129 -42.90 11.63 18.45
CA SER A 129 -43.42 13.00 18.58
C SER A 129 -44.38 13.30 17.43
N GLY A 130 -45.57 12.70 17.50
CA GLY A 130 -46.71 13.14 16.69
C GLY A 130 -46.99 14.62 16.99
N GLY A 131 -46.53 15.50 16.10
CA GLY A 131 -46.94 16.90 16.06
C GLY A 131 -46.15 17.85 16.96
N MET A 132 -44.94 18.22 16.54
CA MET A 132 -44.51 19.62 16.56
C MET A 132 -43.37 19.78 15.54
N ARG A 133 -43.63 20.55 14.48
CA ARG A 133 -42.57 21.05 13.61
C ARG A 133 -41.71 22.03 14.42
N ALA A 134 -40.69 21.53 15.10
CA ALA A 134 -39.53 22.35 15.42
C ALA A 134 -38.67 22.38 14.16
N GLY A 135 -38.59 23.55 13.52
CA GLY A 135 -37.69 23.76 12.40
C GLY A 135 -36.28 23.35 12.82
N VAL A 136 -35.69 22.41 12.10
CA VAL A 136 -34.24 22.19 12.14
C VAL A 136 -33.66 23.45 11.53
N LEU A 137 -33.29 24.39 12.39
CA LEU A 137 -32.31 25.40 12.02
C LEU A 137 -31.05 24.60 11.65
N SER A 138 -30.78 24.52 10.35
CA SER A 138 -29.43 24.48 9.84
C SER A 138 -28.72 25.70 10.41
N GLY A 139 -28.17 25.52 11.61
CA GLY A 139 -27.52 26.55 12.38
C GLY A 139 -26.38 25.88 13.12
N ASN A 140 -25.18 26.05 12.58
CA ASN A 140 -23.95 25.92 13.33
C ASN A 140 -24.12 26.68 14.65
N VAL A 141 -24.33 25.95 15.75
CA VAL A 141 -24.05 26.44 17.10
C VAL A 141 -22.80 25.71 17.53
N PHE A 142 -21.68 26.10 16.94
CA PHE A 142 -20.38 25.88 17.56
C PHE A 142 -20.26 26.92 18.66
N SER A 143 -20.45 26.48 19.90
CA SER A 143 -20.14 27.26 21.09
C SER A 143 -18.64 27.54 21.11
N LYS A 144 -18.21 28.67 20.55
CA LYS A 144 -17.02 29.37 21.03
C LYS A 144 -17.42 29.96 22.37
N ASP A 145 -16.85 29.42 23.45
CA ASP A 145 -16.50 30.13 24.69
C ASP A 145 -16.30 29.13 25.85
N VAL A 146 -15.21 28.36 25.84
CA VAL A 146 -14.39 28.06 27.04
C VAL A 146 -13.00 27.65 26.51
N PHE A 147 -11.95 28.20 27.13
CA PHE A 147 -10.51 28.04 26.85
C PHE A 147 -9.91 29.06 25.88
N GLY A 148 -9.36 30.11 26.49
CA GLY A 148 -8.34 30.94 25.89
C GLY A 148 -7.10 30.11 25.56
N GLY A 149 -6.71 30.17 24.30
CA GLY A 149 -5.45 29.66 23.77
C GLY A 149 -5.28 30.24 22.38
N ARG A 150 -4.35 31.19 22.23
CA ARG A 150 -3.94 31.72 20.93
C ARG A 150 -3.44 30.57 20.06
N HIS A 151 -4.14 30.26 19.00
CA HIS A 151 -3.62 29.51 17.88
C HIS A 151 -4.04 30.24 16.61
N ASP A 152 -3.04 30.51 15.78
CA ASP A 152 -3.17 31.20 14.51
C ASP A 152 -4.16 30.43 13.60
N ASP A 153 -5.21 31.12 13.17
CA ASP A 153 -6.24 30.57 12.28
C ASP A 153 -5.63 30.32 10.89
N GLU A 154 -5.05 29.13 10.67
CA GLU A 154 -4.88 28.59 9.32
C GLU A 154 -6.27 28.26 8.76
N VAL A 155 -6.76 29.14 7.89
CA VAL A 155 -7.95 28.93 7.08
C VAL A 155 -7.71 27.73 6.16
N ILE A 156 -8.17 26.55 6.57
CA ILE A 156 -8.29 25.40 5.69
C ILE A 156 -9.47 25.71 4.74
N GLU A 157 -9.16 26.30 3.59
CA GLU A 157 -10.13 26.39 2.49
C GLU A 157 -10.54 24.96 2.11
N GLU A 158 -11.84 24.69 2.23
CA GLU A 158 -12.46 23.43 1.85
C GLU A 158 -12.15 23.17 0.36
N TYR A 159 -11.35 22.13 0.09
CA TYR A 159 -10.91 21.78 -1.25
C TYR A 159 -12.09 21.17 -2.03
N ASP A 160 -12.73 21.98 -2.87
CA ASP A 160 -13.73 21.51 -3.84
C ASP A 160 -13.05 21.11 -5.16
N PRO A 161 -12.96 19.80 -5.48
CA PRO A 161 -12.37 19.33 -6.73
C PRO A 161 -13.18 19.71 -7.97
N ALA A 162 -14.43 20.18 -7.84
CA ALA A 162 -15.21 20.69 -8.96
C ALA A 162 -14.67 22.01 -9.51
N LEU A 163 -13.80 22.70 -8.76
CA LEU A 163 -13.17 23.96 -9.19
C LEU A 163 -11.84 23.74 -9.92
N ASP A 164 -11.38 22.49 -10.07
CA ASP A 164 -10.11 22.16 -10.71
C ASP A 164 -10.28 21.75 -12.17
N CYS A 165 -9.43 22.30 -13.04
CA CYS A 165 -9.40 21.89 -14.45
C CYS A 165 -9.06 20.40 -14.59
N PRO A 166 -9.86 19.59 -15.32
CA PRO A 166 -9.64 18.14 -15.44
C PRO A 166 -8.34 17.77 -16.15
N ARG A 167 -7.74 18.73 -16.88
CA ARG A 167 -6.51 18.50 -17.64
C ARG A 167 -5.24 18.80 -16.85
N CYS A 168 -5.21 19.86 -16.04
CA CYS A 168 -3.99 20.30 -15.34
C CYS A 168 -4.14 20.43 -13.82
N ARG A 169 -5.33 20.15 -13.26
CA ARG A 169 -5.66 20.25 -11.82
C ARG A 169 -5.37 21.62 -11.20
N GLN A 170 -5.48 22.66 -12.00
CA GLN A 170 -5.32 24.04 -11.53
C GLN A 170 -6.70 24.67 -11.43
N ARG A 171 -6.97 25.38 -10.33
CA ARG A 171 -8.25 26.03 -10.09
C ARG A 171 -8.62 26.96 -11.26
N TYR A 172 -9.87 26.89 -11.71
CA TYR A 172 -10.39 27.87 -12.66
C TYR A 172 -10.37 29.26 -12.01
N GLY A 173 -9.70 30.22 -12.64
CA GLY A 173 -9.89 31.64 -12.31
C GLY A 173 -11.23 32.07 -12.87
N THR A 174 -12.03 32.81 -12.10
CA THR A 174 -13.38 33.33 -12.41
C THR A 174 -13.67 33.45 -13.91
N GLY A 175 -14.16 32.38 -14.53
CA GLY A 175 -14.32 32.28 -15.99
C GLY A 175 -14.20 30.85 -16.50
N SER A 176 -14.96 30.54 -17.55
CA SER A 176 -15.05 29.22 -18.18
C SER A 176 -13.82 28.84 -19.01
N ARG A 177 -12.64 29.43 -18.77
CA ARG A 177 -11.38 29.08 -19.45
C ARG A 177 -10.23 28.94 -18.45
N CYS A 178 -9.59 27.77 -18.45
CA CYS A 178 -8.39 27.53 -17.68
C CYS A 178 -7.22 28.38 -18.23
N MET A 179 -6.65 29.26 -17.42
CA MET A 179 -5.52 30.10 -17.81
C MET A 179 -4.20 29.33 -18.03
N HIS A 180 -4.09 28.11 -17.52
CA HIS A 180 -2.86 27.33 -17.63
C HIS A 180 -2.81 26.43 -18.88
N CYS A 181 -3.92 25.76 -19.21
CA CYS A 181 -3.97 24.85 -20.36
C CYS A 181 -4.91 25.29 -21.49
N GLY A 182 -5.61 26.43 -21.33
CA GLY A 182 -6.52 26.99 -22.32
C GLY A 182 -7.82 26.21 -22.53
N LEU A 183 -8.09 25.18 -21.72
CA LEU A 183 -9.33 24.41 -21.79
C LEU A 183 -10.52 25.32 -21.47
N VAL A 184 -11.52 25.32 -22.34
CA VAL A 184 -12.79 26.02 -22.13
C VAL A 184 -13.81 25.00 -21.62
N ASP A 185 -14.40 25.25 -20.45
CA ASP A 185 -15.56 24.48 -20.00
C ASP A 185 -16.73 24.87 -20.90
N HIS A 186 -17.14 23.91 -21.72
CA HIS A 186 -18.37 23.98 -22.49
C HIS A 186 -19.48 23.43 -21.59
N ASP A 187 -20.24 24.32 -20.95
CA ASP A 187 -21.64 24.02 -20.57
C ASP A 187 -22.47 23.75 -21.84
#